data_AF-A0A8S9LJU2-F1
#
_entry.id   AF-A0A8S9LJU2-F1
#
_cell.length_a   1.000
_cell.length_b   1.000
_cell.length_c   1.000
_cell.angle_alpha   90.00
_cell.angle_beta   90.00
_cell.angle_gamma   90.00
#
_symmetry.space_group_name_H-M   'P 1'
#
loop_
_entity.id
_entity.type
_entity.pdbx_description
1 polymer ?
#
loop_
_entity_poly.entity_id
_entity_poly.type
_entity_poly.pdbx_seq_one_letter_code
_entity_poly.pdbx_strand_id
1 'polypeptide(L)'
;MVMTYSVGHISGAHFNPAVTICFAIFRRFPWYQVPSYIGAQLAGSLLASLTLRLMFKVTAEAFFGTTPADSAARVLVSEITICSSSCSLYLVLPQIVIGELAGIAVGMTIILNVFVAG
;
A
#
# COMPACT_ATOMS: atom_id res chain seq x y z
N MET A 1 0.81 -10.09 -0.16
CA MET A 1 0.54 -11.45 -0.66
C MET A 1 -0.64 -12.11 0.06
N VAL A 2 -0.53 -12.42 1.35
CA VAL A 2 -1.61 -13.13 2.07
C VAL A 2 -2.94 -12.36 1.99
N MET A 3 -2.95 -11.10 2.43
CA MET A 3 -4.17 -10.28 2.41
C MET A 3 -4.74 -10.06 1.00
N THR A 4 -3.89 -9.91 -0.01
CA THR A 4 -4.34 -9.74 -1.40
C THR A 4 -5.03 -11.01 -1.93
N TYR A 5 -4.56 -12.20 -1.55
CA TYR A 5 -5.28 -13.44 -1.88
C TYR A 5 -6.56 -13.62 -1.05
N SER A 6 -6.50 -13.30 0.25
CA SER A 6 -7.62 -13.53 1.17
C SER A 6 -8.82 -12.64 0.87
N VAL A 7 -8.62 -11.35 0.57
CA VAL A 7 -9.72 -10.38 0.42
C VAL A 7 -9.68 -9.56 -0.87
N GLY A 8 -8.73 -9.83 -1.78
CA GLY A 8 -8.63 -9.11 -3.05
C GLY A 8 -9.85 -9.26 -3.94
N HIS A 9 -10.49 -10.42 -3.94
CA HIS A 9 -11.73 -10.66 -4.68
C HIS A 9 -12.95 -9.92 -4.10
N ILE A 10 -12.86 -9.45 -2.85
CA ILE A 10 -13.95 -8.72 -2.17
C ILE A 10 -13.81 -7.22 -2.39
N SER A 11 -12.63 -6.66 -2.10
CA SER A 11 -12.42 -5.21 -2.02
C SER A 11 -11.43 -4.65 -3.04
N GLY A 12 -10.81 -5.50 -3.87
CA GLY A 12 -9.65 -5.13 -4.69
C GLY A 12 -8.34 -5.00 -3.91
N ALA A 13 -8.38 -5.13 -2.57
CA ALA A 13 -7.22 -5.16 -1.69
C ALA A 13 -6.21 -4.01 -1.92
N HIS A 14 -6.67 -2.76 -2.05
CA HIS A 14 -5.74 -1.65 -2.33
C HIS A 14 -4.74 -1.42 -1.18
N PHE A 15 -5.21 -1.53 0.08
CA PHE A 15 -4.44 -1.36 1.33
C PHE A 15 -3.50 -0.14 1.40
N ASN A 16 -3.70 0.85 0.53
CA ASN A 16 -2.88 2.03 0.38
C ASN A 16 -3.74 3.17 -0.21
N PRO A 17 -3.78 4.35 0.45
CA PRO A 17 -4.52 5.50 -0.05
C PRO A 17 -4.08 5.96 -1.44
N ALA A 18 -2.78 5.96 -1.73
CA ALA A 18 -2.25 6.37 -3.02
C ALA A 18 -2.64 5.41 -4.15
N VAL A 19 -2.65 4.09 -3.88
CA VAL A 19 -3.19 3.09 -4.83
C VAL A 19 -4.69 3.31 -5.06
N THR A 20 -5.45 3.62 -4.01
CA THR A 20 -6.90 3.88 -4.09
C THR A 20 -7.20 5.12 -4.93
N ILE A 21 -6.47 6.21 -4.71
CA ILE A 21 -6.59 7.44 -5.49
C ILE A 21 -6.20 7.17 -6.94
N CYS A 22 -5.12 6.44 -7.17
CA CYS A 22 -4.70 6.08 -8.52
C CYS A 22 -5.78 5.28 -9.26
N PHE A 23 -6.44 4.31 -8.62
CA PHE A 23 -7.58 3.60 -9.20
C PHE A 23 -8.74 4.53 -9.55
N ALA A 24 -9.00 5.53 -8.70
CA ALA A 24 -10.04 6.53 -8.97
C ALA A 24 -9.69 7.44 -10.15
N ILE A 25 -8.43 7.88 -10.28
CA ILE A 25 -7.92 8.65 -11.42
C ILE A 25 -8.11 7.88 -12.74
N PHE A 26 -7.75 6.59 -12.75
CA PHE A 26 -7.93 5.73 -13.92
C PHE A 26 -9.36 5.19 -14.09
N ARG A 27 -10.34 5.73 -13.36
CA ARG A 27 -11.77 5.39 -13.43
C ARG A 27 -12.08 3.91 -13.15
N ARG A 28 -11.22 3.24 -12.38
CA ARG A 28 -11.40 1.85 -11.93
C ARG A 28 -12.00 1.72 -10.54
N PHE A 29 -12.12 2.84 -9.82
CA PHE A 29 -12.76 2.91 -8.53
C PHE A 29 -13.58 4.21 -8.41
N PRO A 30 -14.83 4.16 -7.94
CA PRO A 30 -15.68 5.35 -7.88
C PRO A 30 -15.19 6.36 -6.84
N TRP A 31 -15.07 7.63 -7.24
CA TRP A 31 -14.57 8.72 -6.39
C TRP A 31 -15.33 8.89 -5.07
N TYR A 32 -16.65 8.66 -5.07
CA TYR A 32 -17.45 8.81 -3.85
C TYR A 32 -17.13 7.77 -2.77
N GLN A 33 -16.56 6.61 -3.15
CA GLN A 33 -16.14 5.57 -2.19
C GLN A 33 -14.72 5.79 -1.67
N VAL A 34 -13.92 6.65 -2.30
CA VAL A 34 -12.52 6.91 -1.94
C VAL A 34 -12.39 7.34 -0.49
N PRO A 35 -13.17 8.31 0.04
CA PRO A 35 -13.03 8.76 1.41
C PRO A 35 -13.28 7.64 2.44
N SER A 36 -14.34 6.83 2.23
CA SER A 36 -14.64 5.70 3.13
C SER A 36 -13.57 4.61 3.05
N TYR A 37 -13.02 4.35 1.86
CA TYR A 37 -11.99 3.34 1.67
C TYR A 37 -10.67 3.76 2.32
N ILE A 38 -10.27 5.03 2.17
CA ILE A 38 -9.11 5.61 2.86
C ILE A 38 -9.34 5.62 4.38
N GLY A 39 -10.54 5.98 4.84
CA GLY A 39 -10.90 5.92 6.25
C GLY A 39 -10.69 4.52 6.84
N ALA A 40 -11.11 3.48 6.14
CA ALA A 40 -10.88 2.09 6.54
C ALA A 40 -9.38 1.71 6.55
N GLN A 41 -8.60 2.17 5.57
CA GLN A 41 -7.15 1.94 5.52
C GLN A 41 -6.42 2.58 6.71
N LEU A 42 -6.74 3.83 7.02
CA LEU A 42 -6.15 4.55 8.15
C LEU A 42 -6.54 3.92 9.48
N ALA A 43 -7.82 3.55 9.64
CA ALA A 43 -8.30 2.85 10.84
C ALA A 43 -7.59 1.49 11.00
N GLY A 44 -7.46 0.71 9.93
CA GLY A 44 -6.73 -0.55 9.93
C GLY A 44 -5.25 -0.38 10.30
N SER A 45 -4.57 0.61 9.75
CA SER A 45 -3.17 0.93 10.08
C SER A 45 -2.99 1.30 11.56
N LEU A 46 -3.90 2.12 12.10
CA LEU A 46 -3.90 2.50 13.51
C LEU A 46 -4.13 1.29 14.44
N LEU A 47 -5.12 0.43 14.12
CA LEU A 47 -5.41 -0.76 14.89
C LEU A 47 -4.28 -1.80 14.83
N ALA A 48 -3.63 -1.96 13.68
CA ALA A 48 -2.46 -2.82 13.54
C ALA A 48 -1.29 -2.31 14.41
N SER A 49 -1.02 -1.01 14.36
CA SER A 49 0.02 -0.37 15.19
C SER A 49 -0.27 -0.52 16.69
N LEU A 50 -1.53 -0.34 17.10
CA LEU A 50 -1.94 -0.53 18.50
C LEU A 50 -1.78 -1.99 18.94
N THR A 51 -2.15 -2.94 18.08
CA THR A 51 -2.00 -4.37 18.35
C THR A 51 -0.53 -4.73 18.58
N LEU A 52 0.38 -4.27 17.72
CA LEU A 52 1.82 -4.48 17.90
C LEU A 52 2.33 -3.86 19.21
N ARG A 53 1.85 -2.67 19.57
CA ARG A 53 2.20 -2.01 20.83
C ARG A 53 1.75 -2.79 22.06
N LEU A 54 0.64 -3.52 21.98
CA LEU A 54 0.16 -4.39 23.07
C LEU A 54 0.94 -5.70 23.15
N MET A 55 1.37 -6.25 22.01
CA MET A 55 2.10 -7.52 21.94
C MET A 55 3.57 -7.40 22.30
N PHE A 56 4.21 -6.27 21.98
CA PHE A 56 5.64 -6.06 22.15
C PHE A 56 5.95 -4.91 23.11
N LYS A 57 7.09 -5.00 23.80
CA LYS A 57 7.61 -3.88 24.57
C LYS A 57 8.16 -2.83 23.61
N VAL A 58 7.33 -1.86 23.26
CA VAL A 58 7.72 -0.73 22.40
C VAL A 58 8.46 0.31 23.26
N THR A 59 9.77 0.43 23.04
CA THR A 59 10.59 1.52 23.57
C THR A 59 10.41 2.79 22.74
N ALA A 60 10.74 3.96 23.31
CA ALA A 60 10.63 5.25 22.60
C ALA A 60 11.50 5.33 21.34
N GLU A 61 12.54 4.50 21.24
CA GLU A 61 13.43 4.40 20.08
C GLU A 61 12.87 3.52 18.96
N ALA A 62 11.84 2.72 19.23
CA ALA A 62 11.16 1.90 18.23
C ALA A 62 10.16 2.76 17.44
N PHE A 63 10.67 3.68 16.61
CA PHE A 63 9.86 4.41 15.67
C PHE A 63 9.51 3.50 14.48
N PHE A 64 8.23 3.17 14.33
CA PHE A 64 7.72 2.31 13.25
C PHE A 64 7.29 3.08 11.99
N GLY A 65 7.50 4.40 11.96
CA GLY A 65 7.24 5.23 10.79
C GLY A 65 8.49 5.43 9.93
N THR A 66 8.30 6.02 8.75
CA THR A 66 9.42 6.47 7.91
C THR A 66 9.75 7.93 8.23
N THR A 67 11.02 8.20 8.52
CA THR A 67 11.55 9.57 8.62
C THR A 67 12.40 9.89 7.40
N PRO A 68 12.29 11.11 6.82
CA PRO A 68 13.15 11.48 5.70
C PRO A 68 14.62 11.50 6.15
N ALA A 69 15.45 10.69 5.50
CA ALA A 69 16.88 10.56 5.81
C ALA A 69 17.73 11.73 5.28
N ASP A 70 17.21 12.47 4.29
CA ASP A 70 17.89 13.57 3.60
C ASP A 70 16.85 14.69 3.33
N SER A 71 17.03 15.48 2.28
CA SER A 71 16.09 16.50 1.82
C SER A 71 14.68 15.93 1.53
N ALA A 72 13.65 16.59 2.07
CA ALA A 72 12.25 16.27 1.84
C ALA A 72 11.89 16.21 0.35
N ALA A 73 12.53 17.03 -0.49
CA ALA A 73 12.31 17.00 -1.94
C ALA A 73 12.78 15.68 -2.58
N ARG A 74 13.91 15.13 -2.14
CA ARG A 74 14.44 13.85 -2.66
C ARG A 74 13.57 12.67 -2.23
N VAL A 75 13.14 12.68 -0.97
CA VAL A 75 12.23 11.66 -0.42
C VAL A 75 10.86 11.72 -1.11
N LEU A 76 10.36 12.92 -1.40
CA LEU A 76 9.11 13.07 -2.16
C LEU A 76 9.24 12.46 -3.56
N VAL A 77 10.37 12.66 -4.25
CA VAL A 77 10.62 12.07 -5.56
C VAL A 77 10.70 10.54 -5.49
N SER A 78 11.34 9.98 -4.46
CA SER A 78 11.38 8.52 -4.29
C SER A 78 9.98 7.96 -4.00
N GLU A 79 9.21 8.59 -3.12
CA GLU A 79 7.82 8.19 -2.80
C GLU A 79 6.92 8.21 -4.04
N ILE A 80 7.03 9.24 -4.88
CA ILE A 80 6.28 9.32 -6.15
C ILE A 80 6.68 8.17 -7.09
N THR A 81 7.98 7.87 -7.18
CA THR A 81 8.49 6.80 -8.05
C THR A 81 7.98 5.42 -7.58
N ILE A 82 8.04 5.15 -6.27
CA ILE A 82 7.55 3.91 -5.64
C ILE A 82 6.03 3.77 -5.78
N CYS A 83 5.31 4.86 -5.61
CA CYS A 83 3.85 4.87 -5.78
C CYS A 83 3.47 4.59 -7.24
N SER A 84 4.21 5.15 -8.20
CA SER A 84 3.99 4.92 -9.63
C SER A 84 4.25 3.46 -10.04
N SER A 85 5.33 2.84 -9.53
CA SER A 85 5.62 1.42 -9.81
C SER A 85 4.53 0.49 -9.25
N SER A 86 4.10 0.76 -8.02
CA SER A 86 3.03 0.01 -7.35
C SER A 86 1.70 0.16 -8.09
N CYS A 87 1.34 1.39 -8.49
CA CYS A 87 0.08 1.61 -9.16
C CYS A 87 0.06 1.04 -10.59
N SER A 88 1.16 1.18 -11.34
CA SER A 88 1.28 0.59 -12.68
C SER A 88 1.04 -0.91 -12.63
N LEU A 89 1.61 -1.59 -11.63
CA LEU A 89 1.41 -3.02 -11.45
C LEU A 89 -0.06 -3.38 -11.16
N TYR A 90 -0.70 -2.67 -10.22
CA TYR A 90 -2.10 -2.91 -9.89
C TYR A 90 -3.06 -2.59 -11.06
N LEU A 91 -2.74 -1.63 -11.91
CA LEU A 91 -3.55 -1.28 -13.08
C LEU A 91 -3.31 -2.21 -14.26
N VAL A 92 -2.10 -2.73 -14.44
CA VAL A 92 -1.75 -3.49 -15.63
C VAL A 92 -1.99 -4.98 -15.43
N LEU A 93 -1.60 -5.57 -14.28
CA LEU A 93 -1.67 -7.02 -14.08
C LEU A 93 -3.05 -7.66 -14.24
N PRO A 94 -4.18 -7.08 -13.75
CA PRO A 94 -5.49 -7.71 -13.89
C PRO A 94 -5.94 -7.87 -15.35
N GLN A 95 -5.29 -7.18 -16.28
CA GLN A 95 -5.61 -7.19 -17.71
C GLN A 95 -4.81 -8.22 -18.52
N ILE A 96 -3.73 -8.77 -17.96
CA ILE A 96 -2.76 -9.62 -18.70
C ILE A 96 -2.41 -10.94 -18.01
N VAL A 97 -2.75 -11.15 -16.72
CA VAL A 97 -2.34 -12.34 -15.97
C VAL A 97 -3.55 -13.09 -15.40
N ILE A 98 -3.48 -14.44 -15.42
CA ILE A 98 -4.38 -15.35 -14.72
C ILE A 98 -4.42 -14.93 -13.24
N GLY A 99 -5.62 -14.71 -12.69
CA GLY A 99 -5.82 -14.04 -11.39
C GLY A 99 -5.04 -14.63 -10.21
N GLU A 100 -4.62 -15.90 -10.29
CA GLU A 100 -3.78 -16.56 -9.28
C GLU A 100 -2.38 -15.96 -9.15
N LEU A 101 -1.78 -15.37 -10.18
CA LEU A 101 -0.42 -14.79 -10.09
C LEU A 101 -0.42 -13.32 -9.64
N ALA A 102 -1.57 -12.65 -9.70
CA ALA A 102 -1.67 -11.22 -9.38
C ALA A 102 -1.27 -10.92 -7.93
N GLY A 103 -1.66 -11.79 -6.97
CA GLY A 103 -1.31 -11.61 -5.57
C GLY A 103 0.19 -11.75 -5.27
N ILE A 104 0.88 -12.67 -5.97
CA ILE A 104 2.35 -12.82 -5.90
C ILE A 104 3.02 -11.58 -6.48
N ALA A 105 2.64 -11.17 -7.68
CA ALA A 105 3.29 -10.05 -8.35
C ALA A 105 3.15 -8.74 -7.55
N VAL A 106 1.95 -8.44 -7.02
CA VAL A 106 1.72 -7.31 -6.11
C VAL A 106 2.63 -7.40 -4.87
N GLY A 107 2.74 -8.58 -4.28
CA GLY A 107 3.65 -8.81 -3.16
C GLY A 107 5.11 -8.54 -3.49
N MET A 108 5.59 -9.08 -4.60
CA MET A 108 6.99 -8.95 -5.03
C MET A 108 7.34 -7.49 -5.33
N THR A 109 6.45 -6.72 -5.94
CA THR A 109 6.68 -5.28 -6.16
C THR A 109 6.76 -4.50 -4.85
N ILE A 110 5.89 -4.78 -3.88
CA ILE A 110 5.97 -4.14 -2.56
C ILE A 110 7.29 -4.50 -1.88
N ILE A 111 7.72 -5.78 -1.93
CA ILE A 111 9.01 -6.22 -1.37
C ILE A 111 10.18 -5.49 -2.04
N LEU A 112 10.19 -5.40 -3.37
CA LEU A 112 11.23 -4.67 -4.11
C LEU A 112 11.27 -3.19 -3.71
N ASN A 113 10.11 -2.56 -3.58
CA ASN A 113 10.04 -1.16 -3.16
C ASN A 113 10.61 -0.95 -1.75
N VAL A 114 10.33 -1.86 -0.81
CA VAL A 114 10.93 -1.83 0.54
C VAL A 114 12.45 -1.98 0.46
N PHE A 115 12.98 -2.90 -0.36
CA PHE A 115 14.43 -3.03 -0.51
C PHE A 115 15.11 -1.79 -1.10
N VAL A 116 14.42 -1.07 -2.00
CA VAL A 116 14.95 0.14 -2.64
C VAL A 116 14.83 1.36 -1.72
N ALA A 117 13.77 1.46 -0.93
CA ALA A 117 13.41 2.67 -0.19
C ALA A 117 13.69 2.63 1.31
N GLY A 118 13.83 1.43 1.89
CA GLY A 118 13.89 1.21 3.34
C GLY A 118 12.52 0.88 3.92
#